data_AF-A0A1F8A383-F1
#
_entry.id   AF-A0A1F8A383-F1
#
_cell.length_a   1.000
_cell.length_b   1.000
_cell.length_c   1.000
_cell.angle_alpha   90.00
_cell.angle_beta   90.00
_cell.angle_gamma   90.00
#
_symmetry.space_group_name_H-M   'P 1'
#
loop_
_entity.id
_entity.type
_entity.pdbx_description
1 polymer ?
#
loop_
_entity_poly.entity_id
_entity_poly.type
_entity_poly.pdbx_seq_one_letter_code
_entity_poly.pdbx_strand_id
1 'polypeptide(L)'
;MDHPRKSAHPAASTNCVPTLRSNPVIKRSSSSATAGMHDQTGSVSTVQVQEPNKQALAYSLHMKNALTELLNDVRAKGNDQGRHCLQNILMENEREVRENRRKSINTRGAK
;
A
#
# COMPACT_ATOMS: atom_id res chain seq x y z
N MET A 1 3.37 15.05 63.28
CA MET A 1 2.70 13.92 62.60
C MET A 1 3.29 13.82 61.21
N ASP A 2 4.43 13.14 61.09
CA ASP A 2 5.20 13.02 59.84
C ASP A 2 4.64 11.90 58.97
N HIS A 3 4.33 12.21 57.71
CA HIS A 3 3.81 11.22 56.75
C HIS A 3 4.99 10.68 55.94
N PRO A 4 5.20 9.35 55.86
CA PRO A 4 6.32 8.81 55.08
C PRO A 4 6.08 9.05 53.59
N ARG A 5 7.08 9.64 52.92
CA ARG A 5 7.09 9.84 51.47
C ARG A 5 7.07 8.48 50.77
N LYS A 6 6.13 8.29 49.85
CA LYS A 6 6.04 7.10 49.00
C LYS A 6 7.31 6.99 48.16
N SER A 7 8.04 5.88 48.28
CA SER A 7 9.20 5.59 47.45
C SER A 7 8.76 5.42 45.99
N ALA A 8 9.48 6.07 45.07
CA ALA A 8 9.26 5.90 43.64
C ALA A 8 9.74 4.51 43.23
N HIS A 9 8.85 3.70 42.66
CA HIS A 9 9.23 2.42 42.07
C HIS A 9 10.08 2.65 40.80
N PRO A 10 11.20 1.95 40.61
CA PRO A 10 11.95 2.00 39.36
C PRO A 10 11.08 1.48 38.20
N ALA A 11 11.13 2.14 37.05
CA ALA A 11 10.43 1.70 35.84
C ALA A 11 10.98 0.35 35.34
N ALA A 12 10.08 -0.52 34.87
CA ALA A 12 10.45 -1.83 34.34
C ALA A 12 11.37 -1.69 33.10
N SER A 13 12.56 -2.30 33.17
CA SER A 13 13.56 -2.28 32.11
C SER A 13 13.21 -3.26 30.99
N THR A 14 13.22 -2.80 29.74
CA THR A 14 12.97 -3.61 28.53
C THR A 14 14.25 -4.28 27.99
N ASN A 15 15.30 -4.44 28.80
CA ASN A 15 16.62 -4.94 28.36
C ASN A 15 16.69 -6.43 28.00
N CYS A 16 15.57 -7.16 28.01
CA CYS A 16 15.57 -8.60 27.72
C CYS A 16 14.72 -8.95 26.50
N VAL A 17 14.80 -8.15 25.42
CA VAL A 17 14.25 -8.56 24.12
C VAL A 17 15.36 -9.19 23.28
N PRO A 18 15.23 -10.45 22.84
CA PRO A 18 16.16 -11.04 21.88
C PRO A 18 16.13 -10.24 20.57
N THR A 19 17.24 -9.60 20.22
CA THR A 19 17.36 -8.90 18.93
C THR A 19 17.60 -9.94 17.83
N LEU A 20 16.60 -10.15 16.97
CA LEU A 20 16.72 -10.97 15.77
C LEU A 20 17.71 -10.32 14.79
N ARG A 21 18.98 -10.71 14.88
CA ARG A 21 19.99 -10.36 13.87
C ARG A 21 19.90 -11.35 12.72
N SER A 22 19.18 -10.97 11.66
CA SER A 22 19.38 -11.59 10.35
C SER A 22 19.31 -10.52 9.26
N ASN A 23 20.47 -10.06 8.80
CA ASN A 23 20.60 -9.42 7.51
C ASN A 23 20.88 -10.52 6.48
N PRO A 24 19.93 -10.95 5.63
CA PRO A 24 20.31 -11.72 4.47
C PRO A 24 21.09 -10.81 3.53
N VAL A 25 22.37 -11.13 3.29
CA VAL A 25 23.17 -10.48 2.24
C VAL A 25 22.53 -10.82 0.90
N ILE A 26 21.73 -9.90 0.37
CA ILE A 26 21.16 -10.03 -0.97
C ILE A 26 22.31 -9.85 -1.96
N LYS A 27 22.88 -10.96 -2.44
CA LYS A 27 23.79 -10.95 -3.59
C LYS A 27 22.95 -10.68 -4.84
N ARG A 28 22.96 -9.43 -5.34
CA ARG A 28 22.42 -9.11 -6.66
C ARG A 28 23.51 -9.38 -7.69
N SER A 29 23.27 -10.31 -8.61
CA SER A 29 24.13 -10.50 -9.77
C SER A 29 24.00 -9.30 -10.69
N SER A 30 25.08 -8.55 -10.89
CA SER A 30 25.16 -7.48 -11.89
C SER A 30 25.72 -8.04 -13.19
N SER A 31 24.89 -8.17 -14.22
CA SER A 31 25.36 -8.43 -15.58
C SER A 31 25.59 -7.09 -16.28
N SER A 32 26.86 -6.68 -16.36
CA SER A 32 27.28 -5.57 -17.20
C SER A 32 27.37 -6.06 -18.65
N ALA A 33 26.44 -5.65 -19.51
CA ALA A 33 26.64 -5.72 -20.96
C ALA A 33 26.89 -4.29 -21.45
N THR A 34 28.16 -3.90 -21.52
CA THR A 34 28.57 -2.73 -22.29
C THR A 34 28.75 -3.18 -23.74
N ALA A 35 27.80 -2.82 -24.60
CA ALA A 35 28.01 -2.62 -26.02
C ALA A 35 27.02 -1.51 -26.39
N GLY A 36 27.48 -0.30 -26.64
CA GLY A 36 28.10 0.01 -27.92
C GLY A 36 26.99 0.52 -28.84
N MET A 37 27.02 1.81 -29.11
CA MET A 37 26.08 2.57 -29.93
C MET A 37 25.72 1.89 -31.27
N HIS A 38 24.54 2.28 -31.78
CA HIS A 38 24.22 2.51 -33.20
C HIS A 38 23.34 1.47 -33.93
N ASP A 39 22.22 2.01 -34.42
CA ASP A 39 21.40 1.66 -35.59
C ASP A 39 20.56 0.37 -35.70
N GLN A 40 19.27 0.66 -35.94
CA GLN A 40 18.37 0.08 -36.94
C GLN A 40 18.72 -1.30 -37.51
N THR A 41 17.83 -2.27 -37.25
CA THR A 41 17.04 -3.02 -38.25
C THR A 41 16.76 -4.43 -37.73
N GLY A 42 15.47 -4.77 -37.66
CA GLY A 42 14.97 -6.14 -37.84
C GLY A 42 15.52 -7.23 -36.94
N SER A 43 14.85 -7.49 -35.83
CA SER A 43 14.68 -8.87 -35.39
C SER A 43 13.33 -8.99 -34.71
N VAL A 44 12.41 -9.68 -35.40
CA VAL A 44 11.12 -10.10 -34.87
C VAL A 44 11.41 -11.03 -33.70
N SER A 45 11.47 -10.45 -32.49
CA SER A 45 11.40 -11.24 -31.28
C SER A 45 10.00 -11.84 -31.24
N THR A 46 9.94 -13.16 -31.25
CA THR A 46 8.74 -13.97 -31.08
C THR A 46 8.01 -13.52 -29.83
N VAL A 47 7.08 -12.58 -30.00
CA VAL A 47 6.07 -12.24 -29.01
C VAL A 47 5.22 -13.49 -28.86
N GLN A 48 5.54 -14.33 -27.88
CA GLN A 48 4.52 -15.16 -27.29
C GLN A 48 3.42 -14.20 -26.86
N VAL A 49 2.32 -14.18 -27.60
CA VAL A 49 1.09 -13.53 -27.19
C VAL A 49 0.63 -14.30 -25.96
N GLN A 50 1.13 -13.89 -24.81
CA GLN A 50 0.63 -14.32 -23.52
C GLN A 50 -0.79 -13.81 -23.47
N GLU A 51 -1.75 -14.73 -23.67
CA GLU A 51 -3.17 -14.46 -23.52
C GLU A 51 -3.36 -13.62 -22.26
N PRO A 52 -3.88 -12.39 -22.38
CA PRO A 52 -3.94 -11.50 -21.24
C PRO A 52 -4.89 -12.12 -20.24
N ASN A 53 -4.40 -12.34 -19.02
CA ASN A 53 -5.19 -12.88 -17.93
C ASN A 53 -6.48 -12.04 -17.81
N LYS A 54 -7.63 -12.63 -18.19
CA LYS A 54 -8.93 -11.94 -18.26
C LYS A 54 -9.28 -11.27 -16.93
N GLN A 55 -8.84 -11.85 -15.81
CA GLN A 55 -9.03 -11.28 -14.48
C GLN A 55 -8.12 -10.08 -14.21
N ALA A 56 -6.89 -10.10 -14.69
CA ALA A 56 -5.99 -8.95 -14.62
C ALA A 56 -6.49 -7.78 -15.47
N LEU A 57 -7.05 -8.06 -16.66
CA LEU A 57 -7.68 -7.05 -17.50
C LEU A 57 -8.90 -6.43 -16.82
N ALA A 58 -9.80 -7.25 -16.30
CA ALA A 58 -10.99 -6.78 -15.57
C ALA A 58 -10.58 -5.94 -14.36
N TYR A 59 -9.60 -6.39 -13.56
CA TYR A 59 -9.08 -5.62 -12.44
C TYR A 59 -8.50 -4.26 -12.88
N SER A 60 -7.72 -4.25 -13.97
CA SER A 60 -7.18 -3.00 -14.52
C SER A 60 -8.28 -2.03 -14.95
N LEU A 61 -9.36 -2.56 -15.54
CA LEU A 61 -10.51 -1.78 -15.97
C LEU A 61 -11.26 -1.21 -14.75
N HIS A 62 -11.47 -2.02 -13.72
CA HIS A 62 -12.09 -1.57 -12.47
C HIS A 62 -11.28 -0.46 -11.80
N MET A 63 -9.95 -0.59 -11.72
CA MET A 63 -9.09 0.48 -11.21
C MET A 63 -9.22 1.75 -12.05
N LYS A 64 -9.17 1.64 -13.38
CA LYS A 64 -9.31 2.80 -14.28
C LYS A 64 -10.65 3.50 -14.09
N ASN A 65 -11.74 2.74 -13.98
CA ASN A 65 -13.07 3.31 -13.75
C ASN A 65 -13.15 4.02 -12.40
N ALA A 66 -12.71 3.37 -11.31
CA ALA A 66 -12.73 3.97 -9.98
C ALA A 66 -11.90 5.27 -9.92
N LEU A 67 -10.71 5.29 -10.53
CA LEU A 67 -9.89 6.51 -10.62
C LEU A 67 -10.56 7.59 -11.47
N THR A 68 -11.23 7.19 -12.56
CA THR A 68 -11.94 8.12 -13.44
C THR A 68 -13.14 8.73 -12.74
N GLU A 69 -13.90 7.96 -11.98
CA GLU A 69 -15.02 8.45 -11.16
C GLU A 69 -14.52 9.44 -10.11
N LEU A 70 -13.41 9.12 -9.44
CA LEU A 70 -12.82 9.97 -8.41
C LEU A 70 -12.34 11.33 -8.95
N LEU A 71 -11.71 11.33 -10.14
CA LEU A 71 -11.25 12.55 -10.80
C LEU A 71 -12.41 13.35 -11.42
N ASN A 72 -13.50 12.68 -11.77
CA ASN A 72 -14.70 13.33 -12.32
C ASN A 72 -15.72 13.72 -11.26
N ASP A 73 -15.48 13.42 -9.98
CA ASP A 73 -16.37 13.80 -8.89
C ASP A 73 -16.62 15.32 -8.96
N VAL A 74 -17.91 15.68 -9.02
CA VAL A 74 -18.39 17.06 -9.14
C VAL A 74 -17.83 17.92 -8.01
N ARG A 75 -17.61 17.33 -6.83
CA ARG A 75 -17.01 17.99 -5.67
C ARG A 75 -15.56 18.40 -5.90
N ALA A 76 -14.83 17.66 -6.74
CA ALA A 76 -13.43 17.95 -7.07
C ALA A 76 -13.27 19.01 -8.16
N LYS A 77 -14.25 19.14 -9.08
CA LYS A 77 -14.21 20.09 -10.21
C LYS A 77 -14.63 21.51 -9.87
N GLY A 78 -15.49 21.70 -8.86
CA GLY A 78 -16.09 23.00 -8.52
C GLY A 78 -15.42 23.77 -7.38
N ASN A 79 -14.34 23.26 -6.78
CA ASN A 79 -13.75 23.84 -5.59
C ASN A 79 -12.25 24.12 -5.81
N ASP A 80 -11.80 25.34 -5.52
CA ASP A 80 -10.38 25.75 -5.54
C ASP A 80 -9.53 24.89 -4.58
N GLN A 81 -10.16 24.15 -3.68
CA GLN A 81 -9.57 23.16 -2.77
C GLN A 81 -9.61 21.71 -3.30
N GLY A 82 -9.56 21.48 -4.61
CA GLY A 82 -9.65 20.14 -5.22
C GLY A 82 -8.75 19.07 -4.58
N ARG A 83 -7.57 19.45 -4.06
CA ARG A 83 -6.68 18.56 -3.29
C ARG A 83 -7.29 18.07 -1.97
N HIS A 84 -7.92 18.96 -1.20
CA HIS A 84 -8.57 18.61 0.07
C HIS A 84 -9.84 17.79 -0.17
N CYS A 85 -10.57 18.06 -1.26
CA CYS A 85 -11.72 17.25 -1.67
C CYS A 85 -11.31 15.79 -1.93
N LEU A 86 -10.28 15.57 -2.75
CA LEU A 86 -9.77 14.24 -3.06
C LEU A 86 -9.31 13.50 -1.79
N GLN A 87 -8.57 14.20 -0.93
CA GLN A 87 -8.12 13.66 0.35
C GLN A 87 -9.30 13.23 1.23
N ASN A 88 -10.35 14.04 1.33
CA ASN A 88 -11.54 13.72 2.12
C ASN A 88 -12.27 12.49 1.58
N ILE A 89 -12.43 12.39 0.25
CA ILE A 89 -13.07 11.23 -0.39
C ILE A 89 -12.26 9.94 -0.11
N LEU A 90 -10.92 10.02 -0.17
CA LEU A 90 -10.07 8.87 0.13
C LEU A 90 -10.17 8.45 1.61
N MET A 91 -10.20 9.42 2.54
CA MET A 91 -10.38 9.13 3.96
C MET A 91 -11.75 8.52 4.27
N GLU A 92 -12.80 8.98 3.60
CA GLU A 92 -14.16 8.44 3.73
C GLU A 92 -14.23 6.98 3.25
N ASN A 93 -13.68 6.69 2.07
CA ASN A 93 -13.56 5.32 1.56
C ASN A 93 -12.80 4.41 2.53
N GLU A 94 -11.67 4.87 3.08
CA GLU A 94 -10.90 4.09 4.04
C GLU A 94 -11.72 3.81 5.33
N ARG A 95 -12.51 4.78 5.78
CA ARG A 95 -13.40 4.62 6.94
C ARG A 95 -14.48 3.57 6.66
N GLU A 96 -15.10 3.63 5.49
CA GLU A 96 -16.13 2.68 5.06
C GLU A 96 -15.58 1.26 4.96
N VAL A 97 -14.40 1.08 4.35
CA VAL A 97 -13.72 -0.23 4.27
C VAL A 97 -13.45 -0.79 5.66
N ARG A 98 -12.96 0.03 6.60
CA ARG A 98 -12.74 -0.39 7.99
C ARG A 98 -14.07 -0.76 8.67
N GLU A 99 -15.13 -0.01 8.43
CA GLU A 99 -16.45 -0.30 8.99
C GLU A 99 -17.04 -1.59 8.46
N ASN A 100 -16.99 -1.81 7.15
CA ASN A 100 -17.44 -3.03 6.49
C ASN A 100 -16.65 -4.24 7.01
N ARG A 101 -15.35 -4.10 7.24
CA ARG A 101 -14.54 -5.13 7.90
C ARG A 101 -15.01 -5.40 9.33
N ARG A 102 -15.29 -4.37 10.14
CA ARG A 102 -15.84 -4.57 11.50
C ARG A 102 -17.20 -5.28 11.46
N LYS A 103 -18.10 -4.86 10.57
CA LYS A 103 -19.41 -5.49 10.37
C LYS A 103 -19.27 -6.97 10.00
N SER A 104 -18.40 -7.29 9.04
CA SER A 104 -18.13 -8.67 8.61
C SER A 104 -17.56 -9.56 9.72
N ILE A 105 -16.72 -9.01 10.61
CA ILE A 105 -16.18 -9.76 11.75
C ILE A 105 -17.25 -10.00 12.81
N ASN A 106 -18.05 -8.96 13.13
CA ASN A 106 -19.10 -9.06 14.14
C ASN A 106 -20.21 -10.04 13.74
N THR A 107 -20.53 -10.16 12.45
CA THR A 107 -21.52 -11.14 11.97
C THR A 107 -21.00 -12.57 11.98
N ARG A 108 -19.67 -12.79 11.93
CA ARG A 108 -19.06 -14.13 12.00
C ARG A 108 -18.94 -14.66 13.43
N GLY A 109 -18.93 -13.78 14.44
CA GLY A 109 -18.86 -14.13 15.86
C GLY A 109 -20.22 -14.32 16.57
N ALA A 110 -21.34 -14.10 15.87
CA ALA A 110 -22.69 -14.18 16.44
C ALA A 110 -23.38 -15.55 16.20
N LYS A 111 -22.61 -16.64 16.22
CA LYS A 111 -23.11 -18.02 16.12
C LYS A 111 -22.65 -18.85 17.30
#